data_AF-A0A0M1N1I0-F1
#
_entry.id   AF-A0A0M1N1I0-F1
#
_cell.length_a   1.000
_cell.length_b   1.000
_cell.length_c   1.000
_cell.angle_alpha   90.00
_cell.angle_beta   90.00
_cell.angle_gamma   90.00
#
_symmetry.space_group_name_H-M   'P 1'
#
loop_
_entity.id
_entity.type
_entity.pdbx_description
1 polymer ?
#
loop_
_entity_poly.entity_id
_entity_poly.type
_entity_poly.pdbx_seq_one_letter_code
_entity_poly.pdbx_strand_id
1 'polypeptide(L)'
;MTIQRVASKWAKTKILLKNKGLASYVPPTREYTFEALQDMLSTYTLVYIKPDRGTYGIGVMSVEQFHPPTTDPTETPAASYKLRYEQETRVFTSLESLHKTLSALFHDQQFLIQQGIHLLHYMGRPFDLRVLTQKSPSGQWVSTGIIGRVAAKDKIITNHHSGGTVKHYKPLMLEHMTAQEAEDIRKELNTLGVHVAAQLQKSYPNLKEIGLDVAIDERWSIWILEVNTKPALFPFKKFFKDPNIYKQVKKYASAYGRNLSSKKKAKKTG
;
A
#
# COMPACT_ATOMS: atom_id res chain seq x y z
N MET A 1 6.47 20.53 -20.09
CA MET A 1 5.21 19.85 -19.70
C MET A 1 5.27 19.46 -18.23
N THR A 2 4.20 19.71 -17.47
CA THR A 2 4.12 19.43 -16.02
C THR A 2 3.93 17.93 -15.76
N ILE A 3 4.58 17.39 -14.72
CA ILE A 3 4.46 15.98 -14.34
C ILE A 3 3.02 15.71 -13.85
N GLN A 4 2.32 14.78 -14.50
CA GLN A 4 0.94 14.42 -14.14
C GLN A 4 0.90 13.63 -12.83
N ARG A 5 -0.08 13.94 -11.97
CA ARG A 5 -0.28 13.30 -10.67
C ARG A 5 -1.74 12.87 -10.54
N VAL A 6 -1.98 11.67 -10.01
CA VAL A 6 -3.31 11.06 -9.89
C VAL A 6 -3.55 10.68 -8.43
N ALA A 7 -4.46 11.42 -7.79
CA ALA A 7 -4.76 11.23 -6.37
C ALA A 7 -5.66 10.03 -6.11
N SER A 8 -6.73 9.85 -6.89
CA SER A 8 -7.71 8.76 -6.73
C SER A 8 -7.03 7.40 -6.84
N LYS A 9 -7.11 6.60 -5.77
CA LYS A 9 -6.65 5.20 -5.73
C LYS A 9 -7.47 4.37 -6.70
N TRP A 10 -8.79 4.54 -6.71
CA TRP A 10 -9.71 3.79 -7.54
C TRP A 10 -9.50 4.03 -9.02
N ALA A 11 -9.25 5.27 -9.44
CA ALA A 11 -8.94 5.57 -10.83
C ALA A 11 -7.71 4.79 -11.33
N LYS A 12 -6.66 4.70 -10.51
CA LYS A 12 -5.46 3.91 -10.82
C LYS A 12 -5.77 2.41 -10.80
N THR A 13 -6.48 1.92 -9.79
CA THR A 13 -6.88 0.51 -9.67
C THR A 13 -7.69 0.04 -10.90
N LYS A 14 -8.68 0.81 -11.34
CA LYS A 14 -9.48 0.50 -12.54
C LYS A 14 -8.63 0.36 -13.81
N ILE A 15 -7.54 1.11 -13.93
CA ILE A 15 -6.63 0.99 -15.08
C ILE A 15 -5.79 -0.30 -15.01
N LEU A 16 -5.39 -0.73 -13.81
CA LEU A 16 -4.68 -1.99 -13.61
C LEU A 16 -5.58 -3.19 -13.89
N LEU A 17 -6.83 -3.16 -13.41
CA LEU A 17 -7.81 -4.24 -13.59
C LEU A 17 -8.16 -4.49 -15.07
N LYS A 18 -7.94 -3.53 -15.96
CA LYS A 18 -8.10 -3.72 -17.42
C LYS A 18 -7.02 -4.62 -18.05
N ASN A 19 -5.93 -4.89 -17.34
CA ASN A 19 -4.86 -5.77 -17.81
C ASN A 19 -4.89 -7.06 -16.98
N LYS A 20 -5.24 -8.19 -17.61
CA LYS A 20 -5.37 -9.49 -16.91
C LYS A 20 -4.11 -9.89 -16.15
N GLY A 21 -2.93 -9.63 -16.69
CA GLY A 21 -1.65 -9.96 -16.04
C GLY A 21 -1.30 -9.06 -14.86
N LEU A 22 -1.87 -7.84 -14.78
CA LEU A 22 -1.71 -6.97 -13.61
C LEU A 22 -2.84 -7.16 -12.61
N ALA A 23 -4.04 -7.49 -13.08
CA ALA A 23 -5.22 -7.70 -12.25
C ALA A 23 -5.02 -8.81 -11.22
N SER A 24 -4.26 -9.86 -11.57
CA SER A 24 -3.91 -10.94 -10.64
C SER A 24 -3.09 -10.50 -9.42
N TYR A 25 -2.37 -9.38 -9.53
CA TYR A 25 -1.61 -8.81 -8.41
C TYR A 25 -2.46 -7.83 -7.59
N VAL A 26 -3.66 -7.44 -8.02
CA VAL A 26 -4.49 -6.47 -7.31
C VAL A 26 -5.42 -7.24 -6.37
N PRO A 27 -5.35 -7.02 -5.04
CA PRO A 27 -6.32 -7.61 -4.14
C PRO A 27 -7.73 -7.18 -4.54
N PRO A 28 -8.73 -8.07 -4.48
CA PRO A 28 -10.14 -7.75 -4.58
C PRO A 28 -10.46 -6.42 -3.90
N THR A 29 -10.95 -5.46 -4.69
CA THR A 29 -11.16 -4.07 -4.27
C THR A 29 -12.46 -3.55 -4.88
N ARG A 30 -13.30 -2.92 -4.07
CA ARG A 30 -14.56 -2.29 -4.49
C ARG A 30 -14.66 -0.87 -3.93
N GLU A 31 -15.50 -0.05 -4.55
CA GLU A 31 -16.04 1.13 -3.86
C GLU A 31 -16.84 0.65 -2.64
N TYR A 32 -16.72 1.36 -1.53
CA TYR A 32 -17.41 0.97 -0.31
C TYR A 32 -18.92 1.23 -0.45
N THR A 33 -19.71 0.21 -0.14
CA THR A 33 -21.15 0.27 0.11
C THR A 33 -21.47 -0.69 1.26
N PHE A 34 -22.68 -0.64 1.82
CA PHE A 34 -23.09 -1.64 2.81
C PHE A 34 -23.06 -3.07 2.25
N GLU A 35 -23.55 -3.24 1.02
CA GLU A 35 -23.48 -4.51 0.28
C GLU A 35 -22.02 -4.97 0.08
N ALA A 36 -21.13 -4.06 -0.35
CA ALA A 36 -19.72 -4.42 -0.52
C ALA A 36 -19.05 -4.79 0.81
N LEU A 37 -19.43 -4.17 1.92
CA LEU A 37 -18.97 -4.57 3.26
C LEU A 37 -19.40 -5.99 3.60
N GLN A 38 -20.68 -6.31 3.42
CA GLN A 38 -21.24 -7.63 3.67
C GLN A 38 -20.57 -8.70 2.82
N ASP A 39 -20.51 -8.50 1.50
CA ASP A 39 -19.92 -9.46 0.56
C ASP A 39 -18.44 -9.71 0.87
N MET A 40 -17.69 -8.63 1.07
CA MET A 40 -16.24 -8.73 1.30
C MET A 40 -15.93 -9.41 2.63
N LEU A 41 -16.68 -9.17 3.70
CA LEU A 41 -16.47 -9.84 4.99
C LEU A 41 -16.93 -11.29 4.99
N SER A 42 -17.96 -11.64 4.21
CA SER A 42 -18.38 -13.03 4.02
C SER A 42 -17.32 -13.87 3.28
N THR A 43 -16.50 -13.22 2.45
CA THR A 43 -15.45 -13.88 1.64
C THR A 43 -14.07 -13.80 2.29
N TYR A 44 -13.75 -12.68 2.94
CA TYR A 44 -12.44 -12.38 3.50
C TYR A 44 -12.55 -12.02 4.98
N THR A 45 -11.84 -12.77 5.82
CA THR A 45 -11.79 -12.55 7.28
C THR A 45 -11.33 -11.13 7.64
N LEU A 46 -10.42 -10.55 6.85
CA LEU A 46 -9.87 -9.22 7.07
C LEU A 46 -10.09 -8.35 5.83
N VAL A 47 -10.56 -7.12 6.03
CA VAL A 47 -10.66 -6.10 5.00
C VAL A 47 -10.04 -4.79 5.47
N TYR A 48 -9.46 -4.04 4.53
CA TYR A 48 -9.05 -2.65 4.73
C TYR A 48 -10.06 -1.72 4.07
N ILE A 49 -10.45 -0.68 4.81
CA ILE A 49 -11.30 0.39 4.31
C ILE A 49 -10.46 1.66 4.26
N LYS A 50 -10.36 2.29 3.09
CA LYS A 50 -9.43 3.40 2.86
C LYS A 50 -10.06 4.51 2.01
N PRO A 51 -9.76 5.79 2.26
CA PRO A 51 -10.27 6.87 1.44
C PRO A 51 -9.67 6.78 0.03
N ASP A 52 -10.50 6.98 -0.99
CA ASP A 52 -10.05 6.98 -2.39
C ASP A 52 -8.92 8.01 -2.59
N ARG A 53 -9.10 9.19 -1.98
CA ARG A 53 -8.13 10.28 -2.01
C ARG A 53 -7.60 10.49 -0.60
N GLY A 54 -6.30 10.32 -0.41
CA GLY A 54 -5.68 10.48 0.90
C GLY A 54 -4.21 10.10 0.83
N THR A 55 -3.46 10.50 1.85
CA THR A 55 -2.02 10.28 1.95
C THR A 55 -1.66 9.84 3.36
N TYR A 56 -0.50 9.19 3.50
CA TYR A 56 0.07 8.82 4.80
C TYR A 56 -0.77 7.85 5.63
N GLY A 57 -1.66 7.07 5.02
CA GLY A 57 -2.51 6.12 5.73
C GLY A 57 -3.57 6.78 6.62
N ILE A 58 -3.76 8.10 6.52
CA ILE A 58 -4.82 8.82 7.22
C ILE A 58 -6.17 8.32 6.70
N GLY A 59 -7.09 8.00 7.63
CA GLY A 59 -8.40 7.45 7.32
C GLY A 59 -8.39 5.96 6.96
N VAL A 60 -7.25 5.26 7.03
CA VAL A 60 -7.23 3.80 6.79
C VAL A 60 -7.72 3.07 8.04
N MET A 61 -8.69 2.18 7.84
CA MET A 61 -9.32 1.33 8.84
C MET A 61 -9.13 -0.13 8.47
N SER A 62 -9.14 -1.03 9.46
CA SER A 62 -9.30 -2.46 9.20
C SER A 62 -10.50 -3.02 9.95
N VAL A 63 -11.18 -3.97 9.32
CA VAL A 63 -12.26 -4.74 9.94
C VAL A 63 -11.91 -6.22 9.83
N GLU A 64 -11.93 -6.91 10.96
CA GLU A 64 -11.71 -8.34 11.06
C GLU A 64 -12.98 -9.02 11.56
N GLN A 65 -13.55 -9.94 10.78
CA GLN A 65 -14.65 -10.79 11.21
C GLN A 65 -14.10 -11.97 12.03
N PHE A 66 -14.70 -12.26 13.16
CA PHE A 66 -14.36 -13.38 14.01
C PHE A 66 -15.60 -13.95 14.70
N HIS A 67 -15.52 -15.20 15.17
CA HIS A 67 -16.59 -15.87 15.90
C HIS A 67 -16.13 -16.04 17.35
N PRO A 68 -16.75 -15.34 18.32
CA PRO A 68 -16.39 -15.52 19.72
C PRO A 68 -16.74 -16.94 20.19
N PRO A 69 -15.94 -17.52 21.11
CA PRO A 69 -16.25 -18.85 21.64
C PRO A 69 -17.60 -18.84 22.38
N THR A 70 -18.43 -19.84 22.12
CA THR A 70 -19.69 -20.06 22.83
C THR A 70 -19.46 -21.01 24.00
N THR A 71 -20.18 -20.82 25.10
CA THR A 71 -20.21 -21.79 26.21
C THR A 71 -21.13 -22.97 25.91
N ASP A 72 -22.06 -22.79 24.97
CA ASP A 72 -22.97 -23.82 24.50
C ASP A 72 -22.48 -24.41 23.16
N PRO A 73 -22.09 -25.70 23.12
CA PRO A 73 -21.64 -26.36 21.90
C PRO A 73 -22.75 -26.56 20.84
N THR A 74 -24.01 -26.25 21.18
CA THR A 74 -25.15 -26.29 20.25
C THR A 74 -25.44 -24.96 19.56
N GLU A 75 -24.85 -23.85 20.04
CA GLU A 75 -24.99 -22.54 19.41
C GLU A 75 -23.95 -22.34 18.29
N THR A 76 -24.40 -21.99 17.09
CA THR A 76 -23.52 -21.41 16.07
C THR A 76 -23.15 -19.98 16.48
N PRO A 77 -21.88 -19.66 16.78
CA PRO A 77 -21.52 -18.33 17.24
C PRO A 77 -21.85 -17.28 16.18
N ALA A 78 -22.55 -16.23 16.58
CA ALA A 78 -22.80 -15.09 15.71
C ALA A 78 -21.47 -14.39 15.36
N ALA A 79 -21.33 -13.97 14.12
CA ALA A 79 -20.17 -13.21 13.68
C ALA A 79 -20.06 -11.89 14.45
N SER A 80 -18.85 -11.59 14.91
CA SER A 80 -18.47 -10.29 15.49
C SER A 80 -17.42 -9.62 14.61
N TYR A 81 -17.39 -8.29 14.65
CA TYR A 81 -16.56 -7.48 13.78
C TYR A 81 -15.68 -6.55 14.61
N LYS A 82 -14.36 -6.70 14.44
CA LYS A 82 -13.35 -5.90 15.12
C LYS A 82 -12.87 -4.79 14.20
N LEU A 83 -13.34 -3.57 14.43
CA LEU A 83 -12.87 -2.36 13.77
C LEU A 83 -11.63 -1.84 14.49
N ARG A 84 -10.55 -1.61 13.74
CA ARG A 84 -9.38 -0.88 14.21
C ARG A 84 -9.25 0.41 13.42
N TYR A 85 -9.19 1.52 14.13
CA TYR A 85 -9.02 2.87 13.56
C TYR A 85 -8.18 3.73 14.50
N GLU A 86 -7.15 4.38 13.96
CA GLU A 86 -6.18 5.15 14.75
C GLU A 86 -5.56 4.34 15.91
N GLN A 87 -5.86 4.68 17.16
CA GLN A 87 -5.42 3.94 18.36
C GLN A 87 -6.58 3.19 19.04
N GLU A 88 -7.76 3.20 18.42
CA GLU A 88 -8.97 2.60 18.97
C GLU A 88 -9.24 1.23 18.34
N THR A 89 -9.76 0.33 19.18
CA THR A 89 -10.35 -0.93 18.73
C THR A 89 -11.78 -0.97 19.26
N ARG A 90 -12.74 -1.22 18.37
CA ARG A 90 -14.17 -1.37 18.70
C ARG A 90 -14.67 -2.70 18.16
N VAL A 91 -15.53 -3.37 18.92
CA VAL A 91 -16.16 -4.64 18.54
C VAL A 91 -17.64 -4.41 18.33
N PHE A 92 -18.17 -4.95 17.23
CA PHE A 92 -19.57 -4.89 16.86
C PHE A 92 -20.12 -6.31 16.72
N THR A 93 -21.36 -6.52 17.12
CA THR A 93 -22.08 -7.79 16.98
C THR A 93 -23.03 -7.81 15.78
N SER A 94 -23.10 -6.71 15.01
CA SER A 94 -23.90 -6.63 13.78
C SER A 94 -23.21 -5.81 12.69
N LEU A 95 -23.45 -6.15 11.42
CA LEU A 95 -22.93 -5.39 10.29
C LEU A 95 -23.55 -3.99 10.20
N GLU A 96 -24.80 -3.83 10.59
CA GLU A 96 -25.52 -2.55 10.55
C GLU A 96 -24.90 -1.53 11.51
N SER A 97 -24.55 -1.96 12.72
CA SER A 97 -23.92 -1.09 13.73
C SER A 97 -22.49 -0.71 13.33
N LEU A 98 -21.74 -1.65 12.77
CA LEU A 98 -20.44 -1.39 12.15
C LEU A 98 -20.58 -0.38 10.99
N HIS A 99 -21.51 -0.61 10.07
CA HIS A 99 -21.74 0.24 8.90
C HIS A 99 -22.14 1.66 9.29
N LYS A 100 -23.02 1.82 10.29
CA LYS A 100 -23.41 3.13 10.82
C LYS A 100 -22.19 3.88 11.36
N THR A 101 -21.32 3.19 12.09
CA THR A 101 -20.08 3.78 12.63
C THR A 101 -19.12 4.18 11.52
N LEU A 102 -18.89 3.30 10.54
CA LEU A 102 -18.04 3.58 9.38
C LEU A 102 -18.56 4.78 8.58
N SER A 103 -19.86 4.82 8.28
CA SER A 103 -20.46 5.91 7.51
C SER A 103 -20.31 7.26 8.20
N ALA A 104 -20.42 7.30 9.53
CA ALA A 104 -20.16 8.51 10.32
C ALA A 104 -18.71 8.99 10.24
N LEU A 105 -17.74 8.07 10.08
CA LEU A 105 -16.32 8.39 9.93
C LEU A 105 -15.93 8.86 8.52
N PHE A 106 -16.79 8.65 7.51
CA PHE A 106 -16.41 8.97 6.13
C PHE A 106 -16.53 10.44 5.78
N HIS A 107 -17.36 11.22 6.51
CA HIS A 107 -17.56 12.65 6.27
C HIS A 107 -17.84 12.98 4.78
N ASP A 108 -18.76 12.24 4.16
CA ASP A 108 -19.14 12.33 2.73
C ASP A 108 -18.01 12.07 1.72
N GLN A 109 -16.89 11.51 2.16
CA GLN A 109 -15.79 11.12 1.28
C GLN A 109 -16.03 9.73 0.69
N GLN A 110 -15.49 9.52 -0.51
CA GLN A 110 -15.50 8.22 -1.14
C GLN A 110 -14.46 7.29 -0.50
N PHE A 111 -14.91 6.12 -0.07
CA PHE A 111 -14.07 5.06 0.47
C PHE A 111 -14.04 3.83 -0.44
N LEU A 112 -12.96 3.06 -0.33
CA LEU A 112 -12.77 1.77 -0.96
C LEU A 112 -12.68 0.70 0.12
N ILE A 113 -13.20 -0.48 -0.17
CA ILE A 113 -13.00 -1.71 0.61
C ILE A 113 -12.11 -2.66 -0.17
N GLN A 114 -11.09 -3.22 0.47
CA GLN A 114 -10.08 -4.07 -0.15
C GLN A 114 -9.80 -5.28 0.74
N GLN A 115 -9.58 -6.44 0.13
CA GLN A 115 -9.13 -7.64 0.83
C GLN A 115 -7.89 -7.33 1.70
N GLY A 116 -7.92 -7.78 2.94
CA GLY A 116 -6.78 -7.76 3.84
C GLY A 116 -5.73 -8.79 3.45
N ILE A 117 -4.47 -8.36 3.44
CA ILE A 117 -3.32 -9.23 3.16
C ILE A 117 -2.54 -9.46 4.46
N HIS A 118 -2.26 -10.73 4.77
CA HIS A 118 -1.38 -11.11 5.86
C HIS A 118 0.07 -10.93 5.42
N LEU A 119 0.68 -9.82 5.86
CA LEU A 119 2.03 -9.42 5.47
C LEU A 119 3.09 -10.34 6.07
N LEU A 120 4.21 -10.52 5.37
CA LEU A 120 5.45 -11.02 5.98
C LEU A 120 5.91 -10.12 7.14
N HIS A 121 6.62 -10.72 8.08
CA HIS A 121 7.06 -10.07 9.31
C HIS A 121 8.58 -10.07 9.44
N TYR A 122 9.16 -8.92 9.72
CA TYR A 122 10.58 -8.77 10.05
C TYR A 122 10.74 -8.49 11.54
N MET A 123 11.42 -9.38 12.27
CA MET A 123 11.52 -9.32 13.74
C MET A 123 10.14 -9.13 14.42
N GLY A 124 9.15 -9.92 14.00
CA GLY A 124 7.78 -9.90 14.55
C GLY A 124 6.95 -8.68 14.16
N ARG A 125 7.40 -7.84 13.21
CA ARG A 125 6.64 -6.66 12.75
C ARG A 125 6.32 -6.75 11.27
N PRO A 126 5.07 -6.48 10.85
CA PRO A 126 4.70 -6.58 9.45
C PRO A 126 5.45 -5.55 8.62
N PHE A 127 5.78 -5.89 7.38
CA PHE A 127 6.38 -4.96 6.44
C PHE A 127 5.76 -5.06 5.07
N ASP A 128 5.85 -3.96 4.33
CA ASP A 128 5.59 -3.93 2.90
C ASP A 128 6.84 -3.45 2.16
N LEU A 129 6.80 -3.52 0.83
CA LEU A 129 7.86 -3.01 -0.03
C LEU A 129 7.35 -1.84 -0.86
N ARG A 130 8.24 -0.89 -1.13
CA ARG A 130 8.03 0.11 -2.18
C ARG A 130 9.05 -0.05 -3.29
N VAL A 131 8.54 -0.31 -4.49
CA VAL A 131 9.28 -0.28 -5.74
C VAL A 131 9.16 1.12 -6.34
N LEU A 132 10.27 1.85 -6.40
CA LEU A 132 10.35 3.13 -7.08
C LEU A 132 10.62 2.88 -8.57
N THR A 133 9.72 3.35 -9.43
CA THR A 133 9.87 3.27 -10.90
C THR A 133 9.85 4.67 -11.48
N GLN A 134 10.82 4.99 -12.33
CA GLN A 134 11.03 6.32 -12.89
C GLN A 134 11.26 6.25 -14.41
N LYS A 135 10.91 7.32 -15.12
CA LYS A 135 11.38 7.52 -16.49
C LYS A 135 12.88 7.82 -16.46
N SER A 136 13.64 7.05 -17.22
CA SER A 136 15.04 7.34 -17.52
C SER A 136 15.16 8.62 -18.35
N PRO A 137 16.37 9.21 -18.44
CA PRO A 137 16.63 10.31 -19.38
C PRO A 137 16.32 9.97 -20.85
N SER A 138 16.39 8.70 -21.23
CA SER A 138 16.01 8.19 -22.55
C SER A 138 14.50 7.92 -22.71
N GLY A 139 13.68 8.22 -21.70
CA GLY A 139 12.23 8.05 -21.76
C GLY A 139 11.73 6.61 -21.50
N GLN A 140 12.59 5.69 -21.08
CA GLN A 140 12.23 4.31 -20.74
C GLN A 140 11.83 4.18 -19.27
N TRP A 141 10.89 3.28 -18.96
CA TRP A 141 10.54 2.99 -17.56
C TRP A 141 11.60 2.08 -16.93
N VAL A 142 12.08 2.44 -15.75
CA VAL A 142 13.09 1.68 -15.01
C VAL A 142 12.73 1.68 -13.52
N SER A 143 12.75 0.50 -12.90
CA SER A 143 12.69 0.37 -11.44
C SER A 143 14.06 0.74 -10.86
N THR A 144 14.13 1.85 -10.14
CA THR A 144 15.39 2.47 -9.66
C THR A 144 15.74 2.10 -8.22
N GLY A 145 14.84 1.40 -7.52
CA GLY A 145 15.14 0.85 -6.22
C GLY A 145 13.94 0.29 -5.49
N ILE A 146 14.22 -0.59 -4.53
CA ILE A 146 13.22 -1.21 -3.66
C ILE A 146 13.62 -0.94 -2.21
N ILE A 147 12.67 -0.44 -1.43
CA ILE A 147 12.82 -0.22 0.01
C ILE A 147 11.76 -1.03 0.73
N GLY A 148 12.06 -1.53 1.92
CA GLY A 148 11.04 -2.05 2.80
C GLY A 148 10.61 -1.03 3.84
N ARG A 149 9.33 -1.07 4.19
CA ARG A 149 8.73 -0.27 5.27
C ARG A 149 8.22 -1.22 6.34
N VAL A 150 8.97 -1.32 7.43
CA VAL A 150 8.57 -2.12 8.61
C VAL A 150 7.68 -1.26 9.49
N ALA A 151 6.52 -1.78 9.90
CA ALA A 151 5.59 -1.08 10.77
C ALA A 151 6.24 -0.69 12.11
N ALA A 152 5.64 0.32 12.77
CA ALA A 152 5.96 0.59 14.17
C ALA A 152 5.53 -0.61 15.04
N LYS A 153 6.09 -0.72 16.25
CA LYS A 153 5.68 -1.75 17.20
C LYS A 153 4.15 -1.66 17.42
N ASP A 154 3.48 -2.81 17.41
CA ASP A 154 2.04 -2.98 17.63
C ASP A 154 1.12 -2.23 16.64
N LYS A 155 1.64 -1.81 15.48
CA LYS A 155 0.84 -1.19 14.41
C LYS A 155 0.69 -2.11 13.20
N ILE A 156 -0.53 -2.15 12.67
CA ILE A 156 -0.87 -2.88 11.44
C ILE A 156 -0.44 -2.07 10.19
N ILE A 157 -0.42 -0.73 10.29
CA ILE A 157 -0.07 0.15 9.17
C ILE A 157 1.46 0.34 9.11
N THR A 158 2.05 -0.07 7.99
CA THR A 158 3.49 -0.03 7.66
C THR A 158 4.03 1.35 7.29
N ASN A 159 3.22 2.40 7.35
CA ASN A 159 3.62 3.72 6.87
C ASN A 159 4.73 4.34 7.75
N HIS A 160 5.81 4.81 7.12
CA HIS A 160 6.94 5.46 7.77
C HIS A 160 6.53 6.70 8.60
N HIS A 161 5.52 7.45 8.15
CA HIS A 161 5.01 8.62 8.88
C HIS A 161 4.32 8.25 10.20
N SER A 162 4.00 6.97 10.41
CA SER A 162 3.35 6.45 11.61
C SER A 162 4.34 5.85 12.63
N GLY A 163 5.65 6.06 12.42
CA GLY A 163 6.74 5.52 13.27
C GLY A 163 7.44 4.28 12.68
N GLY A 164 7.10 3.88 11.46
CA GLY A 164 7.74 2.75 10.77
C GLY A 164 9.21 3.00 10.41
N THR A 165 9.99 1.93 10.29
CA THR A 165 11.41 2.01 9.90
C THR A 165 11.63 1.61 8.45
N VAL A 166 12.50 2.33 7.74
CA VAL A 166 12.90 1.98 6.38
C VAL A 166 14.09 1.03 6.44
N LYS A 167 14.01 -0.07 5.71
CA LYS A 167 15.06 -1.10 5.63
C LYS A 167 15.38 -1.41 4.17
N HIS A 168 16.58 -1.95 3.95
CA HIS A 168 16.94 -2.53 2.66
C HIS A 168 16.08 -3.76 2.39
N TYR A 169 15.76 -3.99 1.11
CA TYR A 169 15.01 -5.17 0.66
C TYR A 169 15.65 -6.48 1.13
N LYS A 170 16.96 -6.66 0.84
CA LYS A 170 17.64 -7.95 1.03
C LYS A 170 17.57 -8.48 2.49
N PRO A 171 17.90 -7.71 3.53
CA PRO A 171 17.77 -8.19 4.92
C PRO A 171 16.36 -8.60 5.32
N LEU A 172 15.31 -7.96 4.77
CA LEU A 172 13.93 -8.34 5.07
C LEU A 172 13.59 -9.70 4.47
N MET A 173 13.98 -9.92 3.21
CA MET A 173 13.68 -11.17 2.52
C MET A 173 14.49 -12.34 3.07
N LEU A 174 15.74 -12.12 3.49
CA LEU A 174 16.59 -13.20 4.00
C LEU A 174 16.14 -13.79 5.35
N GLU A 175 15.19 -13.18 6.07
CA GLU A 175 14.53 -13.84 7.22
C GLU A 175 13.57 -14.97 6.78
N HIS A 176 13.26 -15.04 5.49
CA HIS A 176 12.15 -15.81 4.95
C HIS A 176 12.57 -16.79 3.85
N MET A 177 13.67 -16.53 3.15
CA MET A 177 14.08 -17.27 1.95
C MET A 177 15.58 -17.17 1.69
N THR A 178 16.07 -17.97 0.75
CA THR A 178 17.46 -17.95 0.30
C THR A 178 17.79 -16.68 -0.48
N ALA A 179 19.09 -16.42 -0.64
CA ALA A 179 19.56 -15.26 -1.42
C ALA A 179 19.15 -15.31 -2.90
N GLN A 180 19.01 -16.52 -3.47
CA GLN A 180 18.59 -16.70 -4.86
C GLN A 180 17.10 -16.41 -5.03
N GLU A 181 16.24 -16.97 -4.18
CA GLU A 181 14.80 -16.70 -4.18
C GLU A 181 14.50 -15.21 -3.96
N ALA A 182 15.21 -14.58 -3.02
CA ALA A 182 15.09 -13.14 -2.79
C ALA A 182 15.49 -12.34 -4.04
N GLU A 183 16.48 -12.79 -4.80
CA GLU A 183 16.90 -12.14 -6.04
C GLU A 183 15.87 -12.31 -7.16
N ASP A 184 15.21 -13.47 -7.25
CA ASP A 184 14.19 -13.73 -8.26
C ASP A 184 12.91 -12.93 -7.99
N ILE A 185 12.46 -12.84 -6.74
CA ILE A 185 11.37 -11.93 -6.34
C ILE A 185 11.75 -10.48 -6.62
N ARG A 186 13.02 -10.09 -6.43
CA ARG A 186 13.48 -8.72 -6.74
C ARG A 186 13.31 -8.41 -8.22
N LYS A 187 13.65 -9.36 -9.11
CA LYS A 187 13.48 -9.21 -10.56
C LYS A 187 12.00 -9.12 -10.95
N GLU A 188 11.15 -9.94 -10.33
CA GLU A 188 9.70 -9.89 -10.54
C GLU A 188 9.13 -8.52 -10.13
N LEU A 189 9.48 -8.03 -8.94
CA LEU A 189 9.07 -6.72 -8.45
C LEU A 189 9.51 -5.56 -9.34
N ASN A 190 10.74 -5.62 -9.87
CA ASN A 190 11.22 -4.61 -10.81
C ASN A 190 10.42 -4.62 -12.12
N THR A 191 10.13 -5.81 -12.64
CA THR A 191 9.35 -6.01 -13.86
C THR A 191 7.91 -5.54 -13.66
N LEU A 192 7.31 -5.88 -12.51
CA LEU A 192 5.97 -5.43 -12.11
C LEU A 192 5.89 -3.90 -12.05
N GLY A 193 6.88 -3.24 -11.44
CA GLY A 193 6.96 -1.77 -11.40
C GLY A 193 6.93 -1.13 -12.79
N VAL A 194 7.73 -1.65 -13.72
CA VAL A 194 7.76 -1.19 -15.12
C VAL A 194 6.43 -1.42 -15.82
N HIS A 195 5.83 -2.61 -15.69
CA HIS A 195 4.54 -2.94 -16.32
C HIS A 195 3.40 -2.08 -15.78
N VAL A 196 3.33 -1.85 -14.46
CA VAL A 196 2.34 -0.97 -13.84
C VAL A 196 2.49 0.46 -14.35
N ALA A 197 3.73 0.99 -14.39
CA ALA A 197 3.98 2.35 -14.86
C ALA A 197 3.60 2.52 -16.34
N ALA A 198 3.93 1.54 -17.18
CA ALA A 198 3.56 1.54 -18.60
C ALA A 198 2.04 1.45 -18.80
N GLN A 199 1.35 0.60 -18.04
CA GLN A 199 -0.11 0.48 -18.10
C GLN A 199 -0.81 1.78 -17.69
N LEU A 200 -0.36 2.42 -16.60
CA LEU A 200 -0.91 3.71 -16.18
C LEU A 200 -0.65 4.83 -17.19
N GLN A 201 0.53 4.81 -17.85
CA GLN A 201 0.88 5.82 -18.85
C GLN A 201 -0.11 5.86 -20.02
N LYS A 202 -0.76 4.73 -20.37
CA LYS A 202 -1.79 4.68 -21.43
C LYS A 202 -2.95 5.64 -21.17
N SER A 203 -3.29 5.90 -19.91
CA SER A 203 -4.35 6.86 -19.52
C SER A 203 -3.78 8.18 -18.98
N TYR A 204 -2.52 8.17 -18.53
CA TYR A 204 -1.86 9.32 -17.94
C TYR A 204 -0.50 9.57 -18.64
N PRO A 205 -0.52 10.14 -19.86
CA PRO A 205 0.65 10.20 -20.75
C PRO A 205 1.82 11.02 -20.18
N ASN A 206 1.54 11.92 -19.23
CA ASN A 206 2.53 12.78 -18.59
C ASN A 206 3.04 12.23 -17.25
N LEU A 207 2.78 10.97 -16.91
CA LEU A 207 3.43 10.28 -15.79
C LEU A 207 4.93 10.13 -16.02
N LYS A 208 5.72 10.36 -14.97
CA LYS A 208 7.19 10.24 -15.00
C LYS A 208 7.76 9.33 -13.91
N GLU A 209 6.96 9.00 -12.90
CA GLU A 209 7.39 8.19 -11.77
C GLU A 209 6.18 7.61 -11.02
N ILE A 210 6.39 6.44 -10.43
CA ILE A 210 5.47 5.83 -9.46
C ILE A 210 6.25 5.24 -8.29
N GLY A 211 5.64 5.25 -7.12
CA GLY A 211 5.99 4.33 -6.02
C GLY A 211 4.92 3.27 -5.97
N LEU A 212 5.29 2.05 -6.33
CA LEU A 212 4.42 0.89 -6.25
C LEU A 212 4.59 0.26 -4.86
N ASP A 213 3.50 0.25 -4.10
CA ASP A 213 3.44 -0.33 -2.76
C ASP A 213 2.96 -1.77 -2.90
N VAL A 214 3.77 -2.73 -2.45
CA VAL A 214 3.46 -4.14 -2.56
C VAL A 214 3.60 -4.85 -1.23
N ALA A 215 2.72 -5.80 -0.99
CA ALA A 215 2.84 -6.81 0.04
C ALA A 215 3.34 -8.12 -0.57
N ILE A 216 4.00 -8.92 0.27
CA ILE A 216 4.19 -10.35 0.04
C ILE A 216 3.52 -11.04 1.21
N ASP A 217 2.70 -12.05 0.92
CA ASP A 217 2.06 -12.85 1.96
C ASP A 217 2.86 -14.12 2.31
N GLU A 218 2.38 -14.86 3.31
CA GLU A 218 2.99 -16.11 3.78
C GLU A 218 2.99 -17.23 2.73
N ARG A 219 2.23 -17.06 1.64
CA ARG A 219 2.21 -17.98 0.49
C ARG A 219 3.05 -17.45 -0.67
N TRP A 220 3.88 -16.45 -0.44
CA TRP A 220 4.75 -15.79 -1.42
C TRP A 220 4.01 -15.09 -2.55
N SER A 221 2.71 -14.84 -2.41
CA SER A 221 1.96 -14.09 -3.41
C SER A 221 2.25 -12.60 -3.28
N ILE A 222 2.51 -11.95 -4.41
CA ILE A 222 2.78 -10.51 -4.50
C ILE A 222 1.45 -9.77 -4.70
N TRP A 223 1.21 -8.75 -3.88
CA TRP A 223 -0.03 -7.98 -3.89
C TRP A 223 0.24 -6.49 -4.01
N ILE A 224 -0.35 -5.82 -5.00
CA ILE A 224 -0.32 -4.36 -5.17
C ILE A 224 -1.30 -3.72 -4.19
N LEU A 225 -0.77 -3.07 -3.16
CA LEU A 225 -1.56 -2.36 -2.15
C LEU A 225 -2.02 -0.99 -2.68
N GLU A 226 -1.10 -0.26 -3.31
CA GLU A 226 -1.33 1.09 -3.82
C GLU A 226 -0.30 1.48 -4.90
N VAL A 227 -0.70 2.39 -5.81
CA VAL A 227 0.24 3.10 -6.69
C VAL A 227 0.26 4.60 -6.38
N ASN A 228 1.43 5.09 -5.96
CA ASN A 228 1.67 6.49 -5.65
C ASN A 228 2.31 7.22 -6.83
N THR A 229 1.61 8.14 -7.48
CA THR A 229 2.16 8.91 -8.61
C THR A 229 3.01 10.10 -8.15
N LYS A 230 3.30 10.27 -6.86
CA LYS A 230 4.20 11.30 -6.30
C LYS A 230 4.99 10.71 -5.11
N PRO A 231 5.79 9.65 -5.34
CA PRO A 231 6.48 8.96 -4.25
C PRO A 231 7.50 9.87 -3.57
N ALA A 232 7.71 9.69 -2.27
CA ALA A 232 8.79 10.34 -1.55
C ALA A 232 10.15 9.73 -1.97
N LEU A 233 11.11 10.57 -2.35
CA LEU A 233 12.45 10.12 -2.78
C LEU A 233 13.50 10.22 -1.66
N PHE A 234 13.22 10.97 -0.60
CA PHE A 234 14.15 11.14 0.51
C PHE A 234 14.53 9.83 1.24
N PRO A 235 13.69 8.77 1.31
CA PRO A 235 14.10 7.53 1.96
C PRO A 235 15.33 6.91 1.30
N PHE A 236 15.43 6.99 -0.03
CA PHE A 236 16.60 6.55 -0.80
C PHE A 236 17.85 7.38 -0.50
N LYS A 237 17.70 8.65 -0.08
CA LYS A 237 18.82 9.49 0.37
C LYS A 237 19.27 9.14 1.79
N LYS A 238 18.29 8.95 2.69
CA LYS A 238 18.52 8.89 4.14
C LYS A 238 18.97 7.51 4.61
N PHE A 239 18.43 6.45 4.01
CA PHE A 239 18.56 5.09 4.55
C PHE A 239 19.44 4.17 3.70
N PHE A 240 19.85 4.59 2.51
CA PHE A 240 20.74 3.81 1.65
C PHE A 240 22.14 4.40 1.72
N LYS A 241 23.10 3.57 2.18
CA LYS A 241 24.53 3.94 2.24
C LYS A 241 25.22 3.88 0.88
N ASP A 242 24.60 3.23 -0.11
CA ASP A 242 25.10 3.23 -1.49
C ASP A 242 24.79 4.57 -2.17
N PRO A 243 25.80 5.42 -2.42
CA PRO A 243 25.59 6.71 -3.06
C PRO A 243 25.08 6.59 -4.49
N ASN A 244 25.26 5.46 -5.17
CA ASN A 244 24.90 5.27 -6.57
C ASN A 244 23.38 5.16 -6.77
N ILE A 245 22.68 4.48 -5.87
CA ILE A 245 21.21 4.37 -5.91
C ILE A 245 20.57 5.75 -5.85
N TYR A 246 20.94 6.56 -4.85
CA TYR A 246 20.36 7.91 -4.74
C TYR A 246 20.80 8.83 -5.87
N LYS A 247 22.04 8.73 -6.35
CA LYS A 247 22.51 9.47 -7.53
C LYS A 247 21.66 9.16 -8.77
N GLN A 248 21.33 7.89 -9.01
CA GLN A 248 20.47 7.48 -10.12
C GLN A 248 19.04 8.03 -9.96
N VAL A 249 18.44 7.84 -8.77
CA VAL A 249 17.09 8.37 -8.46
C VAL A 249 17.02 9.88 -8.68
N LYS A 250 18.03 10.61 -8.20
CA LYS A 250 18.15 12.06 -8.37
C LYS A 250 18.34 12.44 -9.84
N LYS A 251 19.24 11.77 -10.56
CA LYS A 251 19.49 12.01 -12.00
C LYS A 251 18.21 11.89 -12.80
N TYR A 252 17.42 10.85 -12.56
CA TYR A 252 16.19 10.60 -13.30
C TYR A 252 15.14 11.66 -12.93
N ALA A 253 14.96 11.93 -11.63
CA ALA A 253 14.08 12.99 -11.14
C ALA A 253 14.36 14.35 -11.78
N SER A 254 15.63 14.75 -11.85
CA SER A 254 16.03 16.00 -12.51
C SER A 254 15.74 15.99 -14.01
N ALA A 255 16.00 14.87 -14.70
CA ALA A 255 15.83 14.77 -16.15
C ALA A 255 14.40 15.00 -16.62
N TYR A 256 13.39 14.63 -15.82
CA TYR A 256 11.99 14.92 -16.11
C TYR A 256 11.43 16.13 -15.34
N GLY A 257 12.29 16.98 -14.78
CA GLY A 257 11.91 18.28 -14.20
C GLY A 257 11.31 18.22 -12.80
N ARG A 258 11.54 17.16 -12.01
CA ARG A 258 11.08 17.12 -10.61
C ARG A 258 11.92 18.04 -9.74
N ASN A 259 11.27 19.05 -9.16
CA ASN A 259 11.92 19.89 -8.17
C ASN A 259 12.14 19.11 -6.85
N LEU A 260 13.40 18.95 -6.45
CA LEU A 260 13.83 18.25 -5.23
C LEU A 260 14.13 19.21 -4.06
N SER A 261 14.05 20.53 -4.27
CA SER A 261 14.48 21.57 -3.31
C SER A 261 13.39 22.07 -2.37
N SER A 262 12.20 21.46 -2.31
CA SER A 262 11.14 21.94 -1.41
C SER A 262 11.42 21.59 0.06
N LYS A 263 12.29 22.38 0.72
CA LYS A 263 12.18 22.64 2.15
C LYS A 263 10.84 23.37 2.36
N LYS A 264 9.78 22.68 2.77
CA LYS A 264 8.71 23.39 3.47
C LYS A 264 9.33 23.86 4.80
N LYS A 265 9.68 25.14 4.89
CA LYS A 265 9.80 25.82 6.18
C LYS A 265 8.45 25.61 6.87
N ALA A 266 8.39 24.73 7.87
CA ALA A 266 7.30 24.77 8.82
C ALA A 266 7.37 26.16 9.46
N LYS A 267 6.40 27.03 9.15
CA LYS A 267 6.16 28.22 9.96
C LYS A 267 5.85 27.69 11.35
N LYS A 268 6.77 27.90 12.30
CA LYS A 268 6.41 27.98 13.71
C LYS A 268 5.50 29.21 13.82
N THR A 269 4.20 28.99 13.92
CA THR A 269 3.33 29.96 14.56
C THR A 269 3.51 29.73 16.05
N GLY A 270 4.00 30.76 16.73
CA GLY A 270 4.00 30.84 18.19
C GLY A 270 2.60 31.08 18.73
#